data_AF-A0A2Z6SE69-F1
#
_entry.id   AF-A0A2Z6SE69-F1
#
_cell.length_a   1.000
_cell.length_b   1.000
_cell.length_c   1.000
_cell.angle_alpha   90.00
_cell.angle_beta   90.00
_cell.angle_gamma   90.00
#
_symmetry.space_group_name_H-M   'P 1'
#
loop_
_entity.id
_entity.type
_entity.pdbx_description
1 polymer ?
#
loop_
_entity_poly.entity_id
_entity_poly.type
_entity_poly.pdbx_seq_one_letter_code
_entity_poly.pdbx_strand_id
1 'polypeptide(L)'
;MYSGLTRRIISWGRKLDLPSSRTITTKNHLKVDARTIDRLNSSQSVLPITVLNRYQSTLSSTSAIEYKLTHPRRKPPPLPKIDIPAPSAEEAVTNILYNTPAPSPSPQKRHIFNCLVQNEPGVLSRVSGILAARGFNIDSLVVASTEAADLSRMTIVLRGHDDVIEQARRQLEDLVPVWAVLDYTNTMVVERELLLVKVSILGPEHLHEQLKAIKYEEYNNEFMPEADLRTEIHDTDSIFMDNQTKHTPSSVLRQKFSHLRALTDLAKLFGAHVVDVASDSIVMELTAKSTRLDAFIKLVKPFGILEAARSGTMALPRTPLLGYEEKITEEDNEDNLIDASMLPPG
;
A
#
# COMPACT_ATOMS: atom_id res chain seq x y z
N MET A 1 36.50 -1.27 38.27
CA MET A 1 36.63 -0.68 39.62
C MET A 1 35.62 0.46 39.72
N TYR A 2 34.68 0.33 40.67
CA TYR A 2 33.74 1.32 41.24
C TYR A 2 32.68 1.93 40.28
N SER A 3 31.43 1.45 40.30
CA SER A 3 30.32 1.73 41.26
C SER A 3 29.69 3.12 41.03
N GLY A 4 28.38 3.34 40.93
CA GLY A 4 27.21 2.56 41.33
C GLY A 4 26.15 3.52 41.90
N LEU A 5 24.86 3.21 41.66
CA LEU A 5 23.67 3.60 42.45
C LEU A 5 23.23 5.10 42.45
N THR A 6 21.97 5.53 42.50
CA THR A 6 20.59 5.00 42.33
C THR A 6 19.58 6.14 42.63
N ARG A 7 18.32 5.99 42.15
CA ARG A 7 17.02 6.58 42.64
C ARG A 7 16.78 8.09 42.33
N ARG A 8 15.55 8.59 42.05
CA ARG A 8 14.15 8.10 42.17
C ARG A 8 13.19 9.06 41.41
N ILE A 9 12.19 8.48 40.71
CA ILE A 9 10.73 8.77 40.71
C ILE A 9 10.23 10.24 40.71
N ILE A 10 9.38 10.61 39.73
CA ILE A 10 7.96 11.00 39.87
C ILE A 10 7.28 10.91 38.49
N SER A 11 6.17 10.18 38.45
CA SER A 11 5.25 9.96 37.33
C SER A 11 4.14 11.00 37.33
N TRP A 12 3.67 11.44 36.15
CA TRP A 12 2.35 12.05 35.99
C TRP A 12 1.69 11.53 34.71
N GLY A 13 0.73 10.62 34.89
CA GLY A 13 -0.25 10.24 33.88
C GLY A 13 -1.60 10.87 34.23
N ARG A 14 -2.32 11.39 33.24
CA ARG A 14 -3.76 11.64 33.33
C ARG A 14 -4.46 11.26 32.04
N LYS A 15 -5.13 10.09 32.12
CA LYS A 15 -6.27 9.65 31.31
C LYS A 15 -7.50 10.43 31.77
N LEU A 16 -8.29 10.94 30.83
CA LEU A 16 -9.63 11.48 31.07
C LEU A 16 -10.63 10.53 30.43
N ASP A 17 -11.27 9.73 31.26
CA ASP A 17 -12.43 8.91 30.90
C ASP A 17 -13.71 9.74 31.10
N LEU A 18 -14.55 9.75 30.08
CA LEU A 18 -15.93 10.24 30.12
C LEU A 18 -16.83 9.18 30.78
N PRO A 19 -17.81 9.57 31.61
CA PRO A 19 -18.98 8.75 31.85
C PRO A 19 -20.25 9.36 31.24
N SER A 20 -21.11 8.43 30.86
CA SER A 20 -22.39 8.59 30.21
C SER A 20 -23.56 8.69 31.20
N SER A 21 -24.63 9.31 30.70
CA SER A 21 -26.04 8.93 30.91
C SER A 21 -26.86 9.51 32.08
N ARG A 22 -28.11 9.83 31.70
CA ARG A 22 -29.40 9.82 32.43
C ARG A 22 -29.92 11.13 33.09
N THR A 23 -30.81 11.78 32.33
CA THR A 23 -32.18 12.23 32.67
C THR A 23 -32.65 12.24 34.13
N ILE A 24 -33.30 13.34 34.56
CA ILE A 24 -34.61 13.39 35.26
C ILE A 24 -35.23 14.80 35.11
N THR A 25 -36.54 14.80 34.86
CA THR A 25 -37.54 15.88 34.80
C THR A 25 -37.77 16.63 36.13
N THR A 26 -38.19 17.90 36.09
CA THR A 26 -39.58 18.34 36.43
C THR A 26 -39.79 19.86 36.39
N LYS A 27 -41.06 20.19 36.15
CA LYS A 27 -41.75 21.49 35.99
C LYS A 27 -41.56 22.45 37.17
N ASN A 28 -41.67 23.75 36.90
CA ASN A 28 -42.37 24.66 37.81
C ASN A 28 -43.18 25.73 37.05
N HIS A 29 -44.48 25.71 37.34
CA HIS A 29 -45.49 26.69 37.00
C HIS A 29 -45.30 27.95 37.83
N LEU A 30 -45.59 29.12 37.26
CA LEU A 30 -46.17 30.25 38.00
C LEU A 30 -47.14 30.97 37.06
N LYS A 31 -48.39 31.03 37.53
CA LYS A 31 -49.59 31.61 36.91
C LYS A 31 -50.01 32.75 37.84
N VAL A 32 -50.32 33.93 37.29
CA VAL A 32 -51.05 34.98 38.02
C VAL A 32 -52.11 35.56 37.08
N ASP A 33 -53.28 35.81 37.67
CA ASP A 33 -54.61 35.84 37.06
C ASP A 33 -55.09 37.21 36.52
N ALA A 34 -55.74 37.13 35.36
CA ALA A 34 -57.07 37.60 34.91
C ALA A 34 -57.86 38.80 35.54
N ARG A 35 -58.50 39.55 34.59
CA ARG A 35 -59.76 40.35 34.59
C ARG A 35 -59.62 41.84 34.99
N THR A 36 -60.17 42.85 34.28
CA THR A 36 -61.61 43.07 33.97
C THR A 36 -61.83 44.23 32.96
N ILE A 37 -62.61 43.98 31.89
CA ILE A 37 -63.74 44.70 31.21
C ILE A 37 -63.71 46.23 30.86
N ASP A 38 -64.05 46.49 29.58
CA ASP A 38 -65.01 47.46 28.98
C ASP A 38 -64.59 48.51 27.89
N ARG A 39 -65.51 48.64 26.92
CA ARG A 39 -65.48 49.41 25.66
C ARG A 39 -65.91 50.88 25.84
N LEU A 40 -65.37 51.80 25.02
CA LEU A 40 -66.07 52.66 24.02
C LEU A 40 -65.28 53.95 23.67
N ASN A 41 -65.16 54.19 22.36
CA ASN A 41 -65.12 55.46 21.61
C ASN A 41 -64.46 56.72 22.20
N SER A 42 -63.46 57.27 21.49
CA SER A 42 -63.65 58.50 20.70
C SER A 42 -62.31 59.01 20.11
N SER A 43 -62.43 59.60 18.94
CA SER A 43 -61.42 60.33 18.17
C SER A 43 -60.82 61.49 18.96
N GLN A 44 -59.49 61.63 18.96
CA GLN A 44 -58.82 62.92 19.01
C GLN A 44 -57.39 62.84 18.48
N SER A 45 -57.12 63.65 17.46
CA SER A 45 -55.82 63.93 16.89
C SER A 45 -55.02 64.87 17.79
N VAL A 46 -53.80 64.47 18.15
CA VAL A 46 -52.78 65.35 18.71
C VAL A 46 -51.44 65.05 18.02
N LEU A 47 -50.93 66.02 17.27
CA LEU A 47 -49.51 66.16 16.93
C LEU A 47 -48.92 67.22 17.90
N PRO A 48 -47.60 67.47 18.02
CA PRO A 48 -46.40 66.81 17.46
C PRO A 48 -45.30 66.59 18.55
N ILE A 49 -44.10 66.14 18.18
CA ILE A 49 -42.81 66.80 18.49
C ILE A 49 -41.70 65.98 17.82
N THR A 50 -41.06 66.64 16.86
CA THR A 50 -39.80 66.27 16.23
C THR A 50 -38.66 66.47 17.23
N VAL A 51 -37.95 65.41 17.58
CA VAL A 51 -36.56 65.52 18.03
C VAL A 51 -35.67 64.97 16.93
N LEU A 52 -35.18 65.88 16.11
CA LEU A 52 -34.06 65.65 15.20
C LEU A 52 -32.80 65.43 16.04
N ASN A 53 -32.51 64.19 16.40
CA ASN A 53 -31.16 63.88 16.87
C ASN A 53 -30.31 63.44 15.67
N ARG A 54 -29.69 64.44 15.05
CA ARG A 54 -28.69 64.30 14.00
C ARG A 54 -27.37 63.88 14.66
N TYR A 55 -27.20 62.58 14.91
CA TYR A 55 -25.87 62.00 15.06
C TYR A 55 -25.43 61.46 13.70
N GLN A 56 -24.81 62.33 12.91
CA GLN A 56 -23.87 61.88 11.88
C GLN A 56 -22.54 61.60 12.59
N SER A 57 -22.30 60.34 12.93
CA SER A 57 -20.96 59.84 13.20
C SER A 57 -20.52 58.99 12.02
N THR A 58 -19.54 59.52 11.32
CA THR A 58 -18.79 58.92 10.22
C THR A 58 -17.93 57.74 10.69
N LEU A 59 -17.92 56.68 9.87
CA LEU A 59 -16.88 55.65 9.70
C LEU A 59 -16.60 54.68 10.87
N SER A 60 -16.71 53.39 10.53
CA SER A 60 -16.10 52.21 11.16
C SER A 60 -16.96 51.39 12.14
N SER A 61 -16.97 50.06 11.90
CA SER A 61 -17.23 48.96 12.86
C SER A 61 -18.62 48.32 13.03
N THR A 62 -19.64 48.60 12.19
CA THR A 62 -20.95 47.89 12.27
C THR A 62 -21.45 47.24 10.97
N SER A 63 -20.59 47.03 9.97
CA SER A 63 -20.96 46.32 8.74
C SER A 63 -21.46 44.90 9.01
N ALA A 64 -21.02 44.26 10.09
CA ALA A 64 -21.48 42.91 10.45
C ALA A 64 -22.95 42.87 10.92
N ILE A 65 -23.44 43.90 11.61
CA ILE A 65 -24.84 43.96 12.09
C ILE A 65 -25.77 44.33 10.95
N GLU A 66 -25.43 45.34 10.17
CA GLU A 66 -26.21 45.75 9.00
C GLU A 66 -26.25 44.63 7.95
N TYR A 67 -25.13 43.95 7.70
CA TYR A 67 -25.07 42.76 6.86
C TYR A 67 -25.94 41.63 7.40
N LYS A 68 -25.94 41.36 8.71
CA LYS A 68 -26.76 40.31 9.34
C LYS A 68 -28.25 40.65 9.40
N LEU A 69 -28.61 41.93 9.38
CA LEU A 69 -29.99 42.42 9.32
C LEU A 69 -30.53 42.41 7.88
N THR A 70 -29.69 42.76 6.90
CA THR A 70 -30.04 42.79 5.47
C THR A 70 -29.93 41.42 4.80
N HIS A 71 -29.10 40.53 5.34
CA HIS A 71 -29.00 39.13 4.94
C HIS A 71 -29.65 38.29 6.04
N PRO A 72 -30.98 38.09 6.00
CA PRO A 72 -31.65 37.17 6.93
C PRO A 72 -30.90 35.84 6.87
N ARG A 73 -30.62 35.24 8.04
CA ARG A 73 -29.88 33.96 8.14
C ARG A 73 -30.59 32.91 7.28
N ARG A 74 -30.20 32.81 6.01
CA ARG A 74 -30.63 31.73 5.14
C ARG A 74 -30.07 30.49 5.81
N LYS A 75 -30.96 29.64 6.33
CA LYS A 75 -30.55 28.31 6.77
C LYS A 75 -29.82 27.71 5.57
N PRO A 76 -28.56 27.30 5.70
CA PRO A 76 -27.91 26.60 4.61
C PRO A 76 -28.81 25.43 4.19
N PRO A 77 -28.86 25.07 2.90
CA PRO A 77 -29.63 23.92 2.47
C PRO A 77 -29.27 22.71 3.35
N PRO A 78 -30.25 21.86 3.70
CA PRO A 78 -29.96 20.68 4.51
C PRO A 78 -28.88 19.86 3.80
N LEU A 79 -27.85 19.48 4.55
CA LEU A 79 -26.80 18.61 4.04
C LEU A 79 -27.44 17.31 3.54
N PRO A 80 -27.01 16.78 2.37
CA PRO A 80 -27.43 15.45 1.95
C PRO A 80 -26.98 14.45 3.02
N LYS A 81 -27.92 13.69 3.57
CA LYS A 81 -27.61 12.57 4.44
C LYS A 81 -27.21 11.40 3.54
N ILE A 82 -25.95 11.00 3.61
CA ILE A 82 -25.50 9.75 3.00
C ILE A 82 -25.80 8.66 4.02
N ASP A 83 -26.97 8.03 3.89
CA ASP A 83 -27.36 6.90 4.72
C ASP A 83 -26.66 5.65 4.19
N ILE A 84 -25.53 5.29 4.80
CA ILE A 84 -24.78 4.07 4.45
C ILE A 84 -25.56 2.88 5.05
N PRO A 85 -26.11 1.96 4.22
CA PRO A 85 -26.85 0.82 4.75
C PRO A 85 -25.92 -0.10 5.55
N ALA A 86 -26.37 -0.53 6.74
CA ALA A 86 -25.68 -1.56 7.49
C ALA A 86 -25.93 -2.92 6.81
N PRO A 87 -24.89 -3.70 6.47
CA PRO A 87 -25.08 -4.97 5.79
C PRO A 87 -25.83 -5.95 6.69
N SER A 88 -26.75 -6.74 6.10
CA SER A 88 -27.36 -7.86 6.81
C SER A 88 -26.34 -8.99 7.04
N ALA A 89 -26.59 -9.87 8.01
CA ALA A 89 -25.71 -11.01 8.25
C ALA A 89 -25.56 -11.91 7.00
N GLU A 90 -26.63 -12.05 6.22
CA GLU A 90 -26.64 -12.84 4.99
C GLU A 90 -25.78 -12.19 3.89
N GLU A 91 -25.93 -10.87 3.68
CA GLU A 91 -25.10 -10.09 2.75
C GLU A 91 -23.61 -10.11 3.15
N ALA A 92 -23.32 -10.06 4.45
CA ALA A 92 -21.96 -10.15 4.93
C ALA A 92 -21.34 -11.52 4.62
N VAL A 93 -22.08 -12.61 4.86
CA VAL A 93 -21.62 -13.98 4.56
C VAL A 93 -21.41 -14.17 3.06
N THR A 94 -22.33 -13.71 2.21
CA THR A 94 -22.18 -13.83 0.75
C THR A 94 -20.98 -13.03 0.25
N ASN A 95 -20.76 -11.82 0.78
CA ASN A 95 -19.59 -11.01 0.44
C ASN A 95 -18.27 -11.70 0.82
N ILE A 96 -18.20 -12.37 1.98
CA ILE A 96 -17.00 -13.11 2.40
C ILE A 96 -16.74 -14.30 1.47
N LEU A 97 -17.77 -15.11 1.21
CA LEU A 97 -17.63 -16.29 0.35
C LEU A 97 -17.23 -15.91 -1.07
N TYR A 98 -17.77 -14.80 -1.60
CA TYR A 98 -17.44 -14.32 -2.94
C TYR A 98 -16.00 -13.79 -3.06
N ASN A 99 -15.49 -13.09 -2.04
CA ASN A 99 -14.14 -12.51 -2.06
C ASN A 99 -13.04 -13.46 -1.57
N THR A 100 -13.40 -14.64 -1.04
CA THR A 100 -12.41 -15.64 -0.61
C THR A 100 -11.83 -16.33 -1.84
N PRO A 101 -10.51 -16.19 -2.12
CA PRO A 101 -9.90 -16.82 -3.28
C PRO A 101 -9.92 -18.35 -3.16
N ALA A 102 -10.26 -19.03 -4.24
CA ALA A 102 -10.22 -20.50 -4.28
C ALA A 102 -8.79 -21.04 -4.12
N PRO A 103 -8.60 -22.19 -3.46
CA PRO A 103 -7.28 -22.83 -3.37
C PRO A 103 -6.82 -23.24 -4.77
N SER A 104 -5.61 -22.84 -5.16
CA SER A 104 -5.04 -23.21 -6.46
C SER A 104 -4.68 -24.71 -6.48
N PRO A 105 -5.12 -25.49 -7.48
CA PRO A 105 -4.76 -26.90 -7.60
C PRO A 105 -3.30 -27.02 -8.07
N SER A 106 -2.44 -27.61 -7.23
CA SER A 106 -1.02 -27.91 -7.47
C SER A 106 -0.10 -26.72 -7.81
N PRO A 107 0.28 -25.86 -6.85
CA PRO A 107 1.38 -24.93 -7.07
C PRO A 107 2.71 -25.70 -7.16
N GLN A 108 3.47 -25.48 -8.23
CA GLN A 108 4.89 -25.86 -8.24
C GLN A 108 5.58 -25.15 -7.07
N LYS A 109 6.23 -25.92 -6.20
CA LYS A 109 6.87 -25.36 -5.01
C LYS A 109 8.08 -24.54 -5.46
N ARG A 110 8.27 -23.40 -4.79
CA ARG A 110 9.45 -22.54 -4.98
C ARG A 110 10.56 -23.05 -4.08
N HIS A 111 11.69 -23.38 -4.67
CA HIS A 111 12.88 -23.87 -3.98
C HIS A 111 13.98 -22.82 -4.03
N ILE A 112 14.73 -22.70 -2.93
CA ILE A 112 15.81 -21.72 -2.79
C ILE A 112 17.07 -22.47 -2.43
N PHE A 113 18.06 -22.40 -3.32
CA PHE A 113 19.38 -22.97 -3.12
C PHE A 113 20.41 -21.88 -2.83
N ASN A 114 21.31 -22.20 -1.91
CA ASN A 114 22.49 -21.40 -1.63
C ASN A 114 23.73 -22.22 -1.99
N CYS A 115 24.40 -21.82 -3.07
CA CYS A 115 25.63 -22.48 -3.52
C CYS A 115 26.83 -21.65 -3.06
N LEU A 116 27.75 -22.28 -2.36
CA LEU A 116 29.05 -21.70 -2.01
C LEU A 116 30.03 -22.07 -3.11
N VAL A 117 30.49 -21.09 -3.87
CA VAL A 117 31.31 -21.31 -5.06
C VAL A 117 32.62 -20.56 -4.95
N GLN A 118 33.67 -21.13 -5.51
CA GLN A 118 34.96 -20.47 -5.62
C GLN A 118 34.85 -19.26 -6.56
N ASN A 119 35.44 -18.14 -6.19
CA ASN A 119 35.42 -16.91 -6.97
C ASN A 119 36.46 -16.94 -8.11
N GLU A 120 36.23 -17.79 -9.11
CA GLU A 120 37.06 -17.91 -10.31
C GLU A 120 36.32 -17.44 -11.57
N PRO A 121 37.03 -16.92 -12.59
CA PRO A 121 36.42 -16.53 -13.84
C PRO A 121 35.74 -17.73 -14.53
N GLY A 122 34.52 -17.52 -15.01
CA GLY A 122 33.74 -18.55 -15.73
C GLY A 122 32.86 -19.45 -14.86
N VAL A 123 32.94 -19.35 -13.52
CA VAL A 123 32.09 -20.15 -12.61
C VAL A 123 30.60 -19.85 -12.79
N LEU A 124 30.23 -18.57 -12.91
CA LEU A 124 28.84 -18.15 -13.17
C LEU A 124 28.29 -18.79 -14.46
N SER A 125 29.08 -18.75 -15.54
CA SER A 125 28.68 -19.32 -16.83
C SER A 125 28.51 -20.84 -16.75
N ARG A 126 29.38 -21.53 -16.01
CA ARG A 126 29.29 -22.98 -15.81
C ARG A 126 28.02 -23.37 -15.04
N VAL A 127 27.73 -22.69 -13.93
CA VAL A 127 26.55 -22.93 -13.09
C VAL A 127 25.26 -22.64 -13.86
N SER A 128 25.17 -21.45 -14.48
CA SER A 128 24.03 -21.06 -15.32
C SER A 128 23.85 -22.01 -16.51
N GLY A 129 24.95 -22.41 -17.16
CA GLY A 129 24.94 -23.31 -18.31
C GLY A 129 24.41 -24.70 -17.98
N ILE A 130 24.77 -25.26 -16.83
CA ILE A 130 24.27 -26.57 -16.39
C ILE A 130 22.77 -26.54 -16.10
N LEU A 131 22.29 -25.46 -15.49
CA LEU A 131 20.87 -25.32 -15.21
C LEU A 131 20.06 -25.14 -16.49
N ALA A 132 20.56 -24.33 -17.43
CA ALA A 132 19.92 -24.09 -18.71
C ALA A 132 19.95 -25.33 -19.62
N ALA A 133 21.08 -26.05 -19.69
CA ALA A 133 21.24 -27.24 -20.53
C ALA A 133 20.28 -28.38 -20.15
N ARG A 134 19.86 -28.43 -18.89
CA ARG A 134 18.87 -29.40 -18.39
C ARG A 134 17.43 -28.89 -18.43
N GLY A 135 17.21 -27.63 -18.82
CA GLY A 135 15.88 -27.04 -18.93
C GLY A 135 15.21 -26.80 -17.57
N PHE A 136 15.97 -26.54 -16.50
CA PHE A 136 15.37 -26.14 -15.23
C PHE A 136 14.81 -24.71 -15.33
N ASN A 137 13.62 -24.49 -14.77
CA ASN A 137 13.00 -23.16 -14.75
C ASN A 137 13.61 -22.32 -13.61
N ILE A 138 14.51 -21.41 -13.98
CA ILE A 138 15.19 -20.51 -13.05
C ILE A 138 14.37 -19.23 -12.91
N ASP A 139 13.83 -19.01 -11.71
CA ASP A 139 13.13 -17.76 -11.37
C ASP A 139 14.13 -16.62 -11.19
N SER A 140 15.21 -16.86 -10.44
CA SER A 140 16.26 -15.87 -10.22
C SER A 140 17.58 -16.54 -9.85
N LEU A 141 18.69 -15.94 -10.29
CA LEU A 141 20.04 -16.33 -9.92
C LEU A 141 20.81 -15.05 -9.57
N VAL A 142 21.33 -14.99 -8.34
CA VAL A 142 22.10 -13.86 -7.84
C VAL A 142 23.43 -14.34 -7.32
N VAL A 143 24.51 -13.63 -7.64
CA VAL A 143 25.84 -13.85 -7.09
C VAL A 143 26.17 -12.71 -6.14
N ALA A 144 26.59 -13.05 -4.93
CA ALA A 144 27.06 -12.11 -3.93
C ALA A 144 28.47 -12.50 -3.48
N SER A 145 29.40 -11.55 -3.50
CA SER A 145 30.71 -11.74 -2.90
C SER A 145 30.58 -11.87 -1.39
N THR A 146 31.34 -12.79 -0.80
CA THR A 146 31.41 -12.91 0.67
C THR A 146 32.60 -12.10 1.20
N GLU A 147 32.76 -12.05 2.52
CA GLU A 147 33.94 -11.42 3.14
C GLU A 147 35.25 -12.13 2.76
N ALA A 148 35.19 -13.42 2.47
CA ALA A 148 36.32 -14.18 1.94
C ALA A 148 36.46 -13.94 0.42
N ALA A 149 37.64 -13.45 -0.01
CA ALA A 149 37.89 -13.01 -1.39
C ALA A 149 37.71 -14.12 -2.44
N ASP A 150 38.05 -15.36 -2.10
CA ASP A 150 37.96 -16.53 -2.99
C ASP A 150 36.62 -17.26 -2.91
N LEU A 151 35.65 -16.71 -2.17
CA LEU A 151 34.35 -17.34 -1.95
C LEU A 151 33.21 -16.41 -2.34
N SER A 152 32.35 -16.92 -3.20
CA SER A 152 31.11 -16.29 -3.64
C SER A 152 29.92 -17.12 -3.20
N ARG A 153 28.83 -16.44 -2.86
CA ARG A 153 27.55 -17.04 -2.53
C ARG A 153 26.59 -16.83 -3.68
N MET A 154 26.12 -17.91 -4.29
CA MET A 154 25.09 -17.86 -5.32
C MET A 154 23.74 -18.28 -4.72
N THR A 155 22.74 -17.40 -4.81
CA THR A 155 21.36 -17.75 -4.46
C THR A 155 20.60 -18.05 -5.74
N ILE A 156 20.04 -19.25 -5.83
CA ILE A 156 19.32 -19.75 -7.00
C ILE A 156 17.91 -20.10 -6.58
N VAL A 157 16.92 -19.58 -7.28
CA VAL A 157 15.51 -19.87 -7.04
C VAL A 157 14.97 -20.64 -8.23
N LEU A 158 14.38 -21.80 -7.95
CA LEU A 158 13.82 -22.72 -8.95
C LEU A 158 12.36 -23.00 -8.64
N ARG A 159 11.57 -23.32 -9.67
CA ARG A 159 10.21 -23.85 -9.52
C ARG A 159 10.15 -25.27 -10.07
N GLY A 160 9.58 -26.19 -9.32
CA GLY A 160 9.47 -27.58 -9.76
C GLY A 160 8.88 -28.51 -8.70
N HIS A 161 8.94 -29.79 -9.01
CA HIS A 161 8.68 -30.87 -8.05
C HIS A 161 10.00 -31.27 -7.36
N ASP A 162 9.89 -31.77 -6.12
CA ASP A 162 11.03 -32.12 -5.28
C ASP A 162 12.03 -33.07 -5.97
N ASP A 163 11.56 -34.04 -6.78
CA ASP A 163 12.42 -34.99 -7.51
C ASP A 163 13.38 -34.31 -8.50
N VAL A 164 12.84 -33.38 -9.29
CA VAL A 164 13.59 -32.63 -10.32
C VAL A 164 14.56 -31.65 -9.66
N ILE A 165 14.16 -31.10 -8.52
CA ILE A 165 14.93 -30.13 -7.75
C ILE A 165 16.10 -30.80 -7.02
N GLU A 166 15.88 -31.97 -6.44
CA GLU A 166 16.95 -32.77 -5.84
C GLU A 166 17.98 -33.21 -6.89
N GLN A 167 17.53 -33.52 -8.11
CA GLN A 167 18.44 -33.73 -9.23
C GLN A 167 19.25 -32.47 -9.54
N ALA A 168 18.64 -31.29 -9.59
CA ALA A 168 19.35 -30.03 -9.80
C ALA A 168 20.41 -29.78 -8.71
N ARG A 169 20.07 -30.05 -7.44
CA ARG A 169 20.98 -29.92 -6.29
C ARG A 169 22.22 -30.78 -6.45
N ARG A 170 22.05 -32.07 -6.73
CA ARG A 170 23.16 -33.03 -6.94
C ARG A 170 24.08 -32.62 -8.08
N GLN A 171 23.51 -32.05 -9.14
CA GLN A 171 24.26 -31.63 -10.31
C GLN A 171 25.07 -30.35 -10.10
N LEU A 172 24.60 -29.46 -9.23
CA LEU A 172 25.36 -28.30 -8.80
C LEU A 172 26.48 -28.68 -7.83
N GLU A 173 26.26 -29.70 -7.00
CA GLU A 173 27.23 -30.21 -6.03
C GLU A 173 28.39 -31.00 -6.69
N ASP A 174 28.13 -31.67 -7.82
CA ASP A 174 29.15 -32.39 -8.60
C ASP A 174 30.17 -31.46 -9.31
N LEU A 175 29.95 -30.14 -9.27
CA LEU A 175 30.83 -29.18 -9.91
C LEU A 175 32.09 -28.93 -9.07
N VAL A 176 33.26 -29.14 -9.68
CA VAL A 176 34.58 -28.84 -9.09
C VAL A 176 34.69 -27.47 -8.40
N PRO A 177 34.22 -26.33 -8.98
CA PRO A 177 34.34 -25.02 -8.31
C PRO A 177 33.29 -24.79 -7.20
N VAL A 178 32.38 -25.73 -6.95
CA VAL A 178 31.32 -25.58 -5.95
C VAL A 178 31.75 -26.32 -4.68
N TRP A 179 31.79 -25.61 -3.56
CA TRP A 179 32.14 -26.17 -2.25
C TRP A 179 30.98 -26.92 -1.62
N ALA A 180 29.77 -26.34 -1.70
CA ALA A 180 28.57 -26.92 -1.14
C ALA A 180 27.31 -26.28 -1.74
N VAL A 181 26.23 -27.06 -1.80
CA VAL A 181 24.89 -26.60 -2.18
C VAL A 181 23.94 -26.86 -1.01
N LEU A 182 23.42 -25.79 -0.42
CA LEU A 182 22.48 -25.84 0.69
C LEU A 182 21.05 -25.62 0.17
N ASP A 183 20.11 -26.44 0.62
CA ASP A 183 18.68 -26.24 0.36
C ASP A 183 18.02 -25.48 1.52
N TYR A 184 17.43 -24.32 1.20
CA TYR A 184 16.72 -23.48 2.15
C TYR A 184 15.21 -23.59 2.08
N THR A 185 14.67 -24.46 1.20
CA THR A 185 13.23 -24.59 0.94
C THR A 185 12.40 -24.82 2.21
N ASN A 186 12.85 -25.68 3.13
CA ASN A 186 12.14 -26.01 4.37
C ASN A 186 12.70 -25.28 5.60
N THR A 187 13.58 -24.29 5.39
CA THR A 187 14.23 -23.57 6.49
C THR A 187 13.67 -22.16 6.63
N MET A 188 13.70 -21.62 7.85
CA MET A 188 13.30 -20.23 8.08
C MET A 188 14.35 -19.28 7.49
N VAL A 189 14.05 -18.64 6.37
CA VAL A 189 14.97 -17.69 5.71
C VAL A 189 14.50 -16.23 5.77
N VAL A 190 15.46 -15.30 5.72
CA VAL A 190 15.23 -13.92 5.32
C VAL A 190 15.50 -13.81 3.83
N GLU A 191 14.44 -13.60 3.06
CA GLU A 191 14.53 -13.25 1.65
C GLU A 191 14.49 -11.74 1.47
N ARG A 192 15.37 -11.23 0.60
CA ARG A 192 15.41 -9.82 0.18
C ARG A 192 15.70 -9.72 -1.31
N GLU A 193 15.06 -8.75 -1.92
CA GLU A 193 15.21 -8.36 -3.30
C GLU A 193 15.10 -6.83 -3.34
N LEU A 194 15.89 -6.21 -4.21
CA LEU A 194 15.97 -4.77 -4.39
C LEU A 194 15.24 -4.39 -5.68
N LEU A 195 14.40 -3.37 -5.60
CA LEU A 195 13.69 -2.79 -6.73
C LEU A 195 14.00 -1.31 -6.81
N LEU A 196 14.48 -0.87 -7.97
CA LEU A 196 14.51 0.53 -8.39
C LEU A 196 13.47 0.71 -9.48
N VAL A 197 12.53 1.63 -9.29
CA VAL A 197 11.44 1.88 -10.23
C VAL A 197 11.33 3.36 -10.51
N LYS A 198 11.35 3.71 -11.80
CA LYS A 198 11.10 5.05 -12.31
C LYS A 198 9.66 5.14 -12.78
N VAL A 199 8.93 6.11 -12.26
CA VAL A 199 7.48 6.27 -12.48
C VAL A 199 7.20 7.65 -13.01
N SER A 200 6.29 7.75 -13.98
CA SER A 200 5.80 9.02 -14.49
C SER A 200 4.88 9.70 -13.47
N ILE A 201 5.00 11.03 -13.35
CA ILE A 201 4.05 11.85 -12.59
C ILE A 201 3.04 12.57 -13.48
N LEU A 202 3.19 12.49 -14.80
CA LEU A 202 2.26 13.12 -15.76
C LEU A 202 0.90 12.43 -15.78
N GLY A 203 0.83 11.17 -15.33
CA GLY A 203 -0.40 10.37 -15.32
C GLY A 203 -0.48 9.37 -16.48
N PRO A 204 -1.51 8.51 -16.48
CA PRO A 204 -1.63 7.41 -17.43
C PRO A 204 -1.84 7.89 -18.87
N GLU A 205 -2.54 9.00 -19.09
CA GLU A 205 -2.84 9.51 -20.43
C GLU A 205 -1.56 9.83 -21.23
N HIS A 206 -0.62 10.53 -20.59
CA HIS A 206 0.67 10.86 -21.19
C HIS A 206 1.57 9.63 -21.42
N LEU A 207 1.47 8.60 -20.58
CA LEU A 207 2.20 7.35 -20.79
C LEU A 207 1.74 6.65 -22.08
N HIS A 208 0.44 6.58 -22.35
CA HIS A 208 -0.08 5.95 -23.56
C HIS A 208 0.38 6.68 -24.83
N GLU A 209 0.47 8.02 -24.78
CA GLU A 209 1.01 8.82 -25.87
C GLU A 209 2.50 8.54 -26.11
N GLN A 210 3.32 8.48 -25.05
CA GLN A 210 4.74 8.12 -25.13
C GLN A 210 4.95 6.70 -25.67
N LEU A 211 4.17 5.72 -25.20
CA LEU A 211 4.25 4.34 -25.67
C LEU A 211 3.79 4.20 -27.13
N LYS A 212 2.75 4.94 -27.54
CA LYS A 212 2.33 5.01 -28.95
C LYS A 212 3.47 5.58 -29.79
N ALA A 213 4.09 6.68 -29.38
CA ALA A 213 5.20 7.30 -30.09
C ALA A 213 6.40 6.35 -30.27
N ILE A 214 6.83 5.67 -29.21
CA ILE A 214 7.94 4.69 -29.28
C ILE A 214 7.61 3.56 -30.27
N LYS A 215 6.38 3.03 -30.22
CA LYS A 215 5.94 2.00 -31.16
C LYS A 215 5.99 2.51 -32.61
N TYR A 216 5.49 3.72 -32.88
CA TYR A 216 5.54 4.31 -34.23
C TYR A 216 6.97 4.49 -34.74
N GLU A 217 7.93 4.84 -33.88
CA GLU A 217 9.35 4.93 -34.24
C GLU A 217 9.97 3.57 -34.56
N GLU A 218 9.62 2.51 -33.80
CA GLU A 218 10.04 1.14 -34.11
C GLU A 218 9.46 0.66 -35.46
N TYR A 219 8.18 0.94 -35.74
CA TYR A 219 7.55 0.58 -37.02
C TYR A 219 8.14 1.33 -38.23
N ASN A 220 8.62 2.57 -38.06
CA ASN A 220 9.29 3.29 -39.14
C ASN A 220 10.65 2.69 -39.54
N ASN A 221 11.26 1.88 -38.67
CA ASN A 221 12.55 1.22 -38.95
C ASN A 221 12.41 -0.15 -39.63
N GLU A 222 11.24 -0.79 -39.57
CA GLU A 222 10.95 -2.07 -40.26
C GLU A 222 9.89 -1.87 -41.35
N PHE A 223 10.34 -1.81 -42.60
CA PHE A 223 9.52 -1.57 -43.79
C PHE A 223 8.46 -2.67 -44.01
N MET A 224 7.18 -2.38 -43.77
CA MET A 224 6.03 -3.16 -44.27
C MET A 224 5.01 -2.24 -45.00
N PRO A 225 4.31 -2.75 -46.04
CA PRO A 225 3.54 -1.94 -46.98
C PRO A 225 2.20 -1.46 -46.40
N GLU A 226 1.76 -0.28 -46.84
CA GLU A 226 0.63 0.54 -46.34
C GLU A 226 -0.78 -0.13 -46.26
N ALA A 227 -0.93 -1.39 -46.64
CA ALA A 227 -2.23 -2.04 -46.81
C ALA A 227 -2.90 -2.52 -45.50
N ASP A 228 -2.12 -2.88 -44.47
CA ASP A 228 -2.66 -3.47 -43.23
C ASP A 228 -2.95 -2.45 -42.12
N LEU A 229 -2.60 -1.17 -42.32
CA LEU A 229 -2.70 -0.10 -41.32
C LEU A 229 -4.12 0.45 -41.08
N ARG A 230 -5.08 0.19 -41.97
CA ARG A 230 -6.39 0.87 -41.92
C ARG A 230 -7.49 0.09 -41.21
N THR A 231 -7.33 -1.21 -40.99
CA THR A 231 -8.47 -2.08 -40.63
C THR A 231 -8.49 -2.50 -39.16
N GLU A 232 -7.35 -2.52 -38.45
CA GLU A 232 -7.32 -2.94 -37.03
C GLU A 232 -7.32 -1.77 -36.02
N ILE A 233 -7.04 -0.53 -36.46
CA ILE A 233 -6.92 0.62 -35.56
C ILE A 233 -8.27 1.33 -35.32
N HIS A 234 -9.27 1.12 -36.17
CA HIS A 234 -10.44 2.03 -36.21
C HIS A 234 -11.64 1.64 -35.31
N ASP A 235 -11.72 0.40 -34.81
CA ASP A 235 -12.97 -0.11 -34.23
C ASP A 235 -13.01 -0.22 -32.70
N THR A 236 -11.88 -0.11 -31.98
CA THR A 236 -11.89 -0.20 -30.49
C THR A 236 -11.51 1.09 -29.77
N ASP A 237 -10.73 1.97 -30.40
CA ASP A 237 -10.21 3.20 -29.76
C ASP A 237 -11.04 4.46 -30.09
N SER A 238 -11.88 4.45 -31.12
CA SER A 238 -12.65 5.62 -31.55
C SER A 238 -13.76 6.06 -30.58
N ILE A 239 -14.13 5.21 -29.60
CA ILE A 239 -15.09 5.55 -28.53
C ILE A 239 -14.42 6.32 -27.38
N PHE A 240 -13.08 6.32 -27.29
CA PHE A 240 -12.34 7.02 -26.23
C PHE A 240 -11.64 8.32 -26.70
N MET A 241 -11.79 8.69 -27.98
CA MET A 241 -11.14 9.86 -28.59
C MET A 241 -11.99 11.14 -28.50
N ASP A 242 -12.57 11.44 -27.34
CA ASP A 242 -13.28 12.72 -27.12
C ASP A 242 -12.87 13.47 -25.84
N ASN A 243 -11.76 13.07 -25.20
CA ASN A 243 -11.24 13.74 -24.00
C ASN A 243 -9.72 13.98 -24.06
N GLN A 244 -9.19 14.47 -25.18
CA GLN A 244 -7.97 15.29 -25.09
C GLN A 244 -8.34 16.62 -24.44
N THR A 245 -8.57 16.60 -23.13
CA THR A 245 -8.74 17.81 -22.36
C THR A 245 -7.41 18.56 -22.42
N LYS A 246 -7.39 19.69 -23.15
CA LYS A 246 -6.29 20.64 -23.10
C LYS A 246 -6.20 21.19 -21.68
N HIS A 247 -5.56 20.46 -20.79
CA HIS A 247 -5.38 20.88 -19.41
C HIS A 247 -4.57 22.18 -19.41
N THR A 248 -5.02 23.15 -18.63
CA THR A 248 -4.23 24.35 -18.41
C THR A 248 -2.90 23.97 -17.74
N PRO A 249 -1.79 24.68 -18.00
CA PRO A 249 -0.49 24.37 -17.38
C PRO A 249 -0.57 24.30 -15.85
N SER A 250 -1.38 25.17 -15.24
CA SER A 250 -1.66 25.18 -13.81
C SER A 250 -2.40 23.94 -13.31
N SER A 251 -3.32 23.40 -14.12
CA SER A 251 -4.05 22.15 -13.81
C SER A 251 -3.10 20.95 -13.87
N VAL A 252 -2.27 20.87 -14.92
CA VAL A 252 -1.26 19.82 -15.08
C VAL A 252 -0.30 19.82 -13.89
N LEU A 253 0.18 20.99 -13.47
CA LEU A 253 1.07 21.10 -12.31
C LEU A 253 0.43 20.54 -11.03
N ARG A 254 -0.84 20.85 -10.76
CA ARG A 254 -1.55 20.32 -9.58
C ARG A 254 -1.73 18.81 -9.67
N GLN A 255 -2.05 18.28 -10.84
CA GLN A 255 -2.19 16.85 -11.06
C GLN A 255 -0.85 16.13 -10.86
N LYS A 256 0.26 16.67 -11.39
CA LYS A 256 1.63 16.18 -11.13
C LYS A 256 1.93 16.09 -9.63
N PHE A 257 1.66 17.16 -8.88
CA PHE A 257 1.87 17.15 -7.42
C PHE A 257 0.93 16.17 -6.69
N SER A 258 -0.29 15.97 -7.17
CA SER A 258 -1.23 14.98 -6.64
C SER A 258 -0.69 13.56 -6.82
N HIS A 259 -0.19 13.22 -8.02
CA HIS A 259 0.41 11.93 -8.32
C HIS A 259 1.69 11.70 -7.51
N LEU A 260 2.57 12.71 -7.44
CA LEU A 260 3.77 12.66 -6.62
C LEU A 260 3.43 12.36 -5.16
N ARG A 261 2.43 13.04 -4.59
CA ARG A 261 1.97 12.80 -3.21
C ARG A 261 1.46 11.37 -3.03
N ALA A 262 0.60 10.90 -3.93
CA ALA A 262 0.07 9.54 -3.89
C ALA A 262 1.19 8.48 -3.94
N LEU A 263 2.16 8.65 -4.84
CA LEU A 263 3.30 7.75 -4.96
C LEU A 263 4.20 7.80 -3.71
N THR A 264 4.41 8.99 -3.13
CA THR A 264 5.18 9.14 -1.89
C THR A 264 4.49 8.47 -0.70
N ASP A 265 3.16 8.53 -0.64
CA ASP A 265 2.40 7.87 0.42
C ASP A 265 2.39 6.34 0.24
N LEU A 266 2.26 5.85 -1.00
CA LEU A 266 2.46 4.44 -1.33
C LEU A 266 3.87 3.96 -0.95
N ALA A 267 4.89 4.75 -1.26
CA ALA A 267 6.27 4.45 -0.89
C ALA A 267 6.41 4.26 0.63
N LYS A 268 5.88 5.18 1.43
CA LYS A 268 5.90 5.08 2.90
C LYS A 268 5.20 3.82 3.43
N LEU A 269 4.04 3.44 2.86
CA LEU A 269 3.30 2.25 3.28
C LEU A 269 4.11 0.96 3.02
N PHE A 270 4.84 0.92 1.91
CA PHE A 270 5.66 -0.24 1.55
C PHE A 270 7.05 -0.23 2.21
N GLY A 271 7.46 0.89 2.80
CA GLY A 271 8.83 1.09 3.31
C GLY A 271 9.83 1.36 2.18
N ALA A 272 9.36 1.89 1.06
CA ALA A 272 10.19 2.36 -0.04
C ALA A 272 10.70 3.78 0.22
N HIS A 273 11.83 4.12 -0.37
CA HIS A 273 12.44 5.44 -0.33
C HIS A 273 12.34 6.12 -1.69
N VAL A 274 12.00 7.40 -1.72
CA VAL A 274 12.09 8.21 -2.94
C VAL A 274 13.52 8.72 -3.05
N VAL A 275 14.25 8.27 -4.07
CA VAL A 275 15.68 8.55 -4.25
C VAL A 275 15.88 9.77 -5.15
N ASP A 276 15.06 9.93 -6.18
CA ASP A 276 15.15 11.04 -7.13
C ASP A 276 13.76 11.57 -7.50
N VAL A 277 13.68 12.88 -7.72
CA VAL A 277 12.44 13.58 -8.11
C VAL A 277 12.78 14.57 -9.23
N ALA A 278 12.33 14.24 -10.43
CA ALA A 278 12.44 15.09 -11.62
C ALA A 278 11.13 15.86 -11.90
N SER A 279 11.12 16.69 -12.95
CA SER A 279 9.94 17.46 -13.40
C SER A 279 8.76 16.59 -13.82
N ASP A 280 9.08 15.38 -14.32
CA ASP A 280 8.15 14.52 -15.05
C ASP A 280 8.17 13.07 -14.57
N SER A 281 9.10 12.71 -13.70
CA SER A 281 9.21 11.36 -13.15
C SER A 281 9.81 11.35 -11.75
N ILE A 282 9.62 10.25 -11.03
CA ILE A 282 10.27 9.98 -9.75
C ILE A 282 10.94 8.62 -9.78
N VAL A 283 12.01 8.45 -9.01
CA VAL A 283 12.67 7.15 -8.80
C VAL A 283 12.47 6.72 -7.36
N MET A 284 11.97 5.50 -7.18
CA MET A 284 11.74 4.89 -5.87
C MET A 284 12.56 3.62 -5.72
N GLU A 285 13.12 3.44 -4.54
CA GLU A 285 13.85 2.25 -4.10
C GLU A 285 13.03 1.48 -3.08
N LEU A 286 12.90 0.17 -3.25
CA LEU A 286 12.23 -0.72 -2.29
C LEU A 286 13.03 -2.00 -2.10
N THR A 287 13.28 -2.38 -0.84
CA THR A 287 13.92 -3.64 -0.48
C THR A 287 12.94 -4.51 0.32
N ALA A 288 12.51 -5.63 -0.25
CA ALA A 288 11.51 -6.50 0.39
C ALA A 288 11.59 -7.95 -0.10
N LYS A 289 10.67 -8.81 0.35
CA LYS A 289 10.46 -10.14 -0.26
C LYS A 289 9.84 -9.98 -1.65
N SER A 290 10.09 -10.94 -2.54
CA SER A 290 9.61 -10.95 -3.93
C SER A 290 8.09 -10.70 -4.06
N THR A 291 7.29 -11.33 -3.21
CA THR A 291 5.81 -11.15 -3.19
C THR A 291 5.37 -9.72 -2.86
N ARG A 292 6.11 -9.03 -1.98
CA ARG A 292 5.81 -7.64 -1.59
C ARG A 292 6.23 -6.66 -2.68
N LEU A 293 7.32 -6.95 -3.40
CA LEU A 293 7.72 -6.18 -4.58
C LEU A 293 6.69 -6.32 -5.71
N ASP A 294 6.21 -7.53 -5.99
CA ASP A 294 5.18 -7.76 -7.01
C ASP A 294 3.90 -6.96 -6.71
N ALA A 295 3.48 -6.92 -5.44
CA ALA A 295 2.35 -6.11 -5.00
C ALA A 295 2.60 -4.61 -5.19
N PHE A 296 3.81 -4.13 -4.86
CA PHE A 296 4.18 -2.73 -5.06
C PHE A 296 4.16 -2.32 -6.54
N ILE A 297 4.78 -3.13 -7.41
CA ILE A 297 4.78 -2.90 -8.86
C ILE A 297 3.34 -2.83 -9.39
N LYS A 298 2.45 -3.75 -8.95
CA LYS A 298 1.03 -3.75 -9.36
C LYS A 298 0.30 -2.47 -8.97
N LEU A 299 0.57 -1.91 -7.79
CA LEU A 299 -0.07 -0.67 -7.31
C LEU A 299 0.49 0.59 -7.99
N VAL A 300 1.76 0.56 -8.39
CA VAL A 300 2.43 1.69 -9.06
C VAL A 300 2.18 1.69 -10.57
N LYS A 301 1.90 0.51 -11.16
CA LYS A 301 1.63 0.32 -12.60
C LYS A 301 0.63 1.34 -13.20
N PRO A 302 -0.50 1.71 -12.56
CA PRO A 302 -1.45 2.67 -13.12
C PRO A 302 -0.90 4.09 -13.31
N PHE A 303 0.13 4.49 -12.55
CA PHE A 303 0.79 5.79 -12.74
C PHE A 303 1.69 5.82 -13.97
N GLY A 304 2.08 4.65 -14.46
CA GLY A 304 2.97 4.48 -15.59
C GLY A 304 4.42 4.30 -15.16
N ILE A 305 4.89 3.06 -15.18
CA ILE A 305 6.29 2.71 -14.94
C ILE A 305 7.06 2.99 -16.24
N LEU A 306 8.04 3.89 -16.16
CA LEU A 306 8.91 4.23 -17.28
C LEU A 306 10.05 3.21 -17.38
N GLU A 307 10.63 2.84 -16.24
CA GLU A 307 11.75 1.91 -16.15
C GLU A 307 11.70 1.17 -14.81
N ALA A 308 12.15 -0.08 -14.79
CA ALA A 308 12.28 -0.86 -13.57
C ALA A 308 13.55 -1.70 -13.63
N ALA A 309 14.37 -1.61 -12.59
CA ALA A 309 15.50 -2.48 -12.35
C ALA A 309 15.23 -3.29 -11.08
N ARG A 310 15.15 -4.60 -11.21
CA ARG A 310 14.87 -5.54 -10.12
C ARG A 310 16.05 -6.49 -9.98
N SER A 311 16.58 -6.62 -8.77
CA SER A 311 17.59 -7.65 -8.48
C SER A 311 16.93 -9.04 -8.51
N GLY A 312 17.71 -10.11 -8.34
CA GLY A 312 17.12 -11.40 -7.99
C GLY A 312 16.93 -11.56 -6.47
N THR A 313 16.45 -12.72 -6.05
CA THR A 313 16.27 -13.02 -4.62
C THR A 313 17.61 -13.35 -3.97
N MET A 314 17.92 -12.68 -2.86
CA MET A 314 18.97 -13.04 -1.92
C MET A 314 18.34 -13.67 -0.68
N ALA A 315 18.94 -14.74 -0.16
CA ALA A 315 18.44 -15.44 1.02
C ALA A 315 19.55 -15.72 2.03
N LEU A 316 19.21 -15.57 3.30
CA LEU A 316 20.06 -15.95 4.43
C LEU A 316 19.21 -16.72 5.46
N PRO A 317 19.70 -17.84 6.02
CA PRO A 317 18.97 -18.59 7.02
C PRO A 317 18.87 -17.78 8.31
N ARG A 318 17.70 -17.83 8.94
CA ARG A 318 17.47 -17.32 10.29
C ARG A 318 17.62 -18.44 11.28
N THR A 319 18.18 -18.10 12.43
CA THR A 319 18.04 -18.94 13.62
C THR A 319 16.60 -18.82 14.14
N PRO A 320 15.82 -19.90 14.21
CA PRO A 320 14.51 -19.86 14.85
C PRO A 320 14.69 -19.61 16.35
N LEU A 321 13.88 -18.71 16.90
CA LEU A 321 13.78 -18.53 18.35
C LEU A 321 12.56 -19.33 18.81
N LEU A 322 12.78 -20.51 19.37
CA LEU A 322 11.73 -21.29 20.02
C LEU A 322 11.51 -20.70 21.42
N GLY A 323 10.23 -20.50 21.77
CA GLY A 323 9.87 -20.13 23.14
C GLY A 323 10.33 -21.21 24.12
N TYR A 324 10.62 -20.84 25.38
CA TYR A 324 10.99 -21.82 26.40
C TYR A 324 9.93 -22.93 26.56
N GLU A 325 8.65 -22.60 26.36
CA GLU A 325 7.53 -23.54 26.44
C GLU A 325 7.46 -24.52 25.26
N GLU A 326 7.86 -24.11 24.06
CA GLU A 326 7.83 -24.96 22.86
C GLU A 326 8.93 -26.04 22.89
N LYS A 327 10.07 -25.74 23.52
CA LYS A 327 11.15 -26.73 23.69
C LYS A 327 10.73 -27.91 24.57
N ILE A 328 9.96 -27.64 25.62
CA ILE A 328 9.49 -28.67 26.56
C ILE A 328 8.53 -29.63 25.84
N THR A 329 7.66 -29.12 24.97
CA THR A 329 6.74 -29.97 24.19
C THR A 329 7.44 -30.84 23.13
N GLU A 330 8.58 -30.43 22.58
CA GLU A 330 9.32 -31.27 21.63
C GLU A 330 10.06 -32.40 22.35
N GLU A 331 10.68 -32.12 23.50
CA GLU A 331 11.36 -33.12 24.33
C GLU A 331 10.35 -34.15 24.92
N ASP A 332 9.19 -33.69 25.41
CA ASP A 332 8.16 -34.58 25.97
C ASP A 332 7.48 -35.46 24.90
N ASN A 333 7.41 -35.02 23.63
CA ASN A 333 6.77 -35.80 22.56
C ASN A 333 7.68 -36.91 22.01
N GLU A 334 9.01 -36.72 22.03
CA GLU A 334 9.96 -37.78 21.66
C GLU A 334 9.98 -38.93 22.68
N ASP A 335 9.82 -38.61 23.98
CA ASP A 335 9.80 -39.61 25.06
C ASP A 335 8.44 -40.32 25.23
N ASN A 336 7.35 -39.75 24.70
CA ASN A 336 5.99 -40.31 24.83
C ASN A 336 5.57 -41.25 23.70
N LEU A 337 6.46 -41.62 22.77
CA LEU A 337 6.18 -42.67 21.78
C LEU A 337 6.32 -44.08 22.38
N ILE A 338 5.61 -44.34 23.49
CA ILE A 338 5.46 -45.68 24.05
C ILE A 338 4.38 -46.40 23.23
N ASP A 339 4.77 -47.49 22.55
CA ASP A 339 3.88 -48.33 21.74
C ASP A 339 2.65 -48.78 22.56
N ALA A 340 1.45 -48.41 22.09
CA ALA A 340 0.18 -48.72 22.75
C ALA A 340 -0.07 -50.23 22.90
N SER A 341 0.71 -51.08 22.23
CA SER A 341 0.72 -52.54 22.41
C SER A 341 1.34 -53.01 23.74
N MET A 342 2.09 -52.15 24.44
CA MET A 342 2.73 -52.45 25.73
C MET A 342 1.85 -52.15 26.96
N LEU A 343 0.65 -51.60 26.76
CA LEU A 343 -0.28 -51.37 27.86
C LEU A 343 -0.97 -52.70 28.22
N PRO A 344 -1.01 -53.07 29.52
CA PRO A 344 -1.75 -54.25 29.95
C PRO A 344 -3.24 -54.04 29.65
N PRO A 345 -3.96 -55.07 29.15
CA PRO A 345 -5.39 -54.94 28.88
C PRO A 345 -6.12 -54.67 30.20
N GLY A 346 -6.80 -53.53 30.25
CA GLY A 346 -7.66 -53.10 31.35
C GLY A 346 -9.07 -53.64 31.24
#